data_AF-A0A7V9K3Y0-F1
#
_entry.id   AF-A0A7V9K3Y0-F1
#
_cell.length_a   1.000
_cell.length_b   1.000
_cell.length_c   1.000
_cell.angle_alpha   90.00
_cell.angle_beta   90.00
_cell.angle_gamma   90.00
#
_symmetry.space_group_name_H-M   'P 1'
#
loop_
_entity.id
_entity.type
_entity.pdbx_description
1 polymer ?
#
loop_
_entity_poly.entity_id
_entity_poly.type
_entity_poly.pdbx_seq_one_letter_code
_entity_poly.pdbx_strand_id
1 'polypeptide(L)'
;MTAPETIRQGPVRTPANRVIQGLVFVAGAVVLEITVGAERTGFHWTPLILGVSYLVAAAIDGPRGGYWATAIGLTGWGLVVMLFFEIRPVDVDGAGTYLAGVGLAVVVAALLRSRGFQVSDVGLGVTIAAAGIVLALSPRVSELEDGTTYAIALGLVGLYNVAAGGIALSRDRRAAQPAR
;
A
#
# COMPACT_ATOMS: atom_id res chain seq x y z
N MET A 1 16.62 -42.73 -2.33
CA MET A 1 15.22 -42.25 -2.32
C MET A 1 15.11 -41.13 -1.30
N THR A 2 15.29 -39.89 -1.74
CA THR A 2 15.09 -38.68 -0.92
C THR A 2 13.62 -38.29 -0.99
N ALA A 3 12.99 -38.08 0.16
CA ALA A 3 11.58 -37.71 0.26
C ALA A 3 11.30 -36.40 -0.50
N PRO A 4 10.12 -36.25 -1.13
CA PRO A 4 9.75 -35.01 -1.79
C PRO A 4 9.70 -33.87 -0.77
N GLU A 5 10.44 -32.82 -1.08
CA GLU A 5 10.48 -31.56 -0.35
C GLU A 5 9.05 -31.00 -0.30
N THR A 6 8.43 -31.08 0.88
CA THR A 6 7.14 -30.44 1.14
C THR A 6 7.35 -28.94 0.98
N ILE A 7 6.86 -28.39 -0.14
CA ILE A 7 6.72 -26.96 -0.35
C ILE A 7 5.97 -26.43 0.89
N ARG A 8 6.70 -25.81 1.82
CA ARG A 8 6.10 -25.11 2.96
C ARG A 8 5.29 -23.99 2.35
N GLN A 9 3.99 -24.25 2.17
CA GLN A 9 3.04 -23.22 1.80
C GLN A 9 3.24 -22.09 2.80
N GLY A 10 3.66 -20.91 2.30
CA GLY A 10 3.71 -19.70 3.09
C GLY A 10 2.35 -19.48 3.78
N PRO A 11 2.31 -18.74 4.89
CA PRO A 11 1.07 -18.60 5.65
C PRO A 11 -0.04 -18.12 4.74
N VAL A 12 -1.09 -18.94 4.65
CA VAL A 12 -2.29 -18.65 3.87
C VAL A 12 -2.97 -17.48 4.57
N ARG A 13 -3.06 -16.32 3.90
CA ARG A 13 -3.87 -15.20 4.39
C ARG A 13 -5.27 -15.72 4.67
N THR A 14 -5.79 -15.45 5.87
CA THR A 14 -7.14 -15.91 6.19
C THR A 14 -8.14 -15.13 5.34
N PRO A 15 -9.22 -15.77 4.88
CA PRO A 15 -10.31 -15.08 4.18
C PRO A 15 -10.86 -13.87 4.95
N ALA A 16 -10.91 -13.97 6.29
CA ALA A 16 -11.34 -12.89 7.18
C ALA A 16 -10.38 -11.69 7.15
N ASN A 17 -9.07 -11.91 7.25
CA ASN A 17 -8.06 -10.85 7.16
C ASN A 17 -8.18 -10.09 5.85
N ARG A 18 -8.45 -10.81 4.75
CA ARG A 18 -8.64 -10.19 3.43
C ARG A 18 -9.84 -9.26 3.38
N VAL A 19 -10.95 -9.61 4.04
CA VAL A 19 -12.11 -8.70 4.17
C VAL A 19 -11.74 -7.46 4.97
N ILE A 20 -11.06 -7.62 6.12
CA ILE A 20 -10.66 -6.49 6.97
C ILE A 20 -9.70 -5.56 6.21
N GLN A 21 -8.71 -6.10 5.51
CA GLN A 21 -7.83 -5.32 4.62
C GLN A 21 -8.61 -4.56 3.56
N GLY A 22 -9.62 -5.20 2.97
CA GLY A 22 -10.51 -4.56 2.00
C GLY A 22 -11.24 -3.36 2.60
N LEU A 23 -11.77 -3.50 3.82
CA LEU A 23 -12.43 -2.40 4.54
C LEU A 23 -11.47 -1.26 4.88
N VAL A 24 -10.21 -1.58 5.24
CA VAL A 24 -9.16 -0.57 5.46
C VAL A 24 -8.91 0.25 4.19
N PHE A 25 -8.80 -0.39 3.03
CA PHE A 25 -8.62 0.31 1.76
C PHE A 25 -9.83 1.16 1.37
N VAL A 26 -11.05 0.67 1.61
CA VAL A 26 -12.27 1.47 1.38
C VAL A 26 -12.29 2.69 2.31
N ALA A 27 -11.95 2.53 3.59
CA ALA A 27 -11.85 3.65 4.52
C ALA A 27 -10.78 4.66 4.10
N GLY A 28 -9.61 4.18 3.68
CA GLY A 28 -8.55 5.02 3.12
C GLY A 28 -9.01 5.79 1.88
N ALA A 29 -9.80 5.17 1.01
CA ALA A 29 -10.33 5.80 -0.20
C ALA A 29 -11.29 6.94 0.14
N VAL A 30 -12.18 6.71 1.12
CA VAL A 30 -13.08 7.75 1.63
C VAL A 30 -12.30 8.91 2.25
N VAL A 31 -11.26 8.62 3.04
CA VAL A 31 -10.40 9.66 3.60
C VAL A 31 -9.73 10.47 2.48
N LEU A 32 -9.19 9.80 1.46
CA LEU A 32 -8.50 10.45 0.35
C LEU A 32 -9.44 11.33 -0.49
N GLU A 33 -10.67 10.87 -0.75
CA GLU A 33 -11.69 11.66 -1.42
C GLU A 33 -12.08 12.91 -0.62
N ILE A 34 -12.35 12.76 0.69
CA ILE A 34 -12.79 13.87 1.54
C ILE A 34 -11.68 14.92 1.73
N THR A 35 -10.42 14.49 1.79
CA THR A 35 -9.28 15.38 2.09
C THR A 35 -8.66 15.97 0.83
N VAL A 36 -8.44 15.14 -0.20
CA VAL A 36 -7.74 15.55 -1.43
C VAL A 36 -8.70 15.74 -2.59
N GLY A 37 -9.61 14.80 -2.84
CA GLY A 37 -10.56 14.87 -3.98
C GLY A 37 -11.47 16.10 -3.90
N ALA A 38 -11.89 16.48 -2.69
CA ALA A 38 -12.64 17.71 -2.44
C ALA A 38 -11.78 18.99 -2.36
N GLU A 39 -10.54 18.95 -2.90
CA GLU A 39 -9.55 20.05 -2.96
C GLU A 39 -9.19 20.70 -1.61
N ARG A 40 -9.33 19.98 -0.48
CA ARG A 40 -9.22 20.60 0.86
C ARG A 40 -7.79 20.76 1.38
N THR A 41 -6.92 19.78 1.14
CA THR A 41 -5.58 19.74 1.77
C THR A 41 -4.41 19.66 0.80
N GLY A 42 -4.64 19.74 -0.51
CA GLY A 42 -3.59 19.66 -1.53
C GLY A 42 -3.11 18.23 -1.82
N PHE A 43 -2.73 17.97 -3.07
CA PHE A 43 -2.43 16.63 -3.59
C PHE A 43 -1.23 15.94 -2.91
N HIS A 44 -0.35 16.69 -2.27
CA HIS A 44 0.86 16.20 -1.60
C HIS A 44 0.55 15.22 -0.43
N TRP A 45 -0.69 15.17 0.07
CA TRP A 45 -1.14 14.20 1.09
C TRP A 45 -1.46 12.81 0.53
N THR A 46 -1.78 12.69 -0.76
CA THR A 46 -2.16 11.45 -1.45
C THR A 46 -1.20 10.28 -1.17
N PRO A 47 0.13 10.39 -1.40
CA PRO A 47 1.05 9.28 -1.16
C PRO A 47 1.07 8.83 0.30
N LEU A 48 0.90 9.75 1.26
CA LEU A 48 0.89 9.43 2.68
C LEU A 48 -0.37 8.66 3.07
N ILE A 49 -1.55 9.11 2.65
CA ILE A 49 -2.82 8.44 2.94
C ILE A 49 -2.84 7.03 2.32
N LEU A 50 -2.36 6.89 1.08
CA LEU A 50 -2.17 5.57 0.45
C LEU A 50 -1.20 4.72 1.27
N GLY A 51 -0.04 5.25 1.63
CA GLY A 51 0.98 4.55 2.41
C GLY A 51 0.45 4.03 3.74
N VAL A 52 -0.23 4.87 4.52
CA VAL A 52 -0.84 4.48 5.79
C VAL A 52 -1.91 3.40 5.60
N SER A 53 -2.74 3.51 4.57
CA SER A 53 -3.75 2.49 4.26
C SER A 53 -3.11 1.12 3.99
N TYR A 54 -2.04 1.09 3.18
CA TYR A 54 -1.27 -0.12 2.93
C TYR A 54 -0.52 -0.62 4.17
N LEU A 55 -0.06 0.27 5.05
CA LEU A 55 0.64 -0.07 6.29
C LEU A 55 -0.29 -0.79 7.27
N VAL A 56 -1.48 -0.23 7.50
CA VAL A 56 -2.51 -0.86 8.35
C VAL A 56 -2.93 -2.21 7.74
N ALA A 57 -3.12 -2.26 6.42
CA ALA A 57 -3.43 -3.51 5.73
C ALA A 57 -2.32 -4.57 5.88
N ALA A 58 -1.04 -4.18 5.80
CA ALA A 58 0.09 -5.09 6.01
C ALA A 58 0.15 -5.61 7.44
N ALA A 59 -0.12 -4.74 8.43
CA ALA A 59 -0.11 -5.08 9.85
C ALA A 59 -1.18 -6.13 10.23
N ILE A 60 -2.33 -6.15 9.54
CA ILE A 60 -3.38 -7.16 9.76
C ILE A 60 -2.88 -8.60 9.54
N ASP A 61 -1.97 -8.80 8.58
CA ASP A 61 -1.35 -10.12 8.33
C ASP A 61 -0.02 -10.31 9.08
N GLY A 62 0.35 -9.35 9.94
CA GLY A 62 1.59 -9.37 10.71
C GLY A 62 2.85 -9.31 9.83
N PRO A 63 4.00 -9.81 10.32
CA PRO A 63 5.29 -9.70 9.61
C PRO A 63 5.32 -10.35 8.22
N ARG A 64 4.39 -11.26 7.93
CA ARG A 64 4.30 -11.96 6.64
C ARG A 64 3.23 -11.39 5.70
N GLY A 65 2.65 -10.25 6.05
CA GLY A 65 1.69 -9.54 5.19
C GLY A 65 2.32 -9.10 3.87
N GLY A 66 1.61 -9.27 2.75
CA GLY A 66 2.20 -8.99 1.43
C GLY A 66 2.18 -7.52 1.01
N TYR A 67 1.69 -6.62 1.86
CA TYR A 67 1.62 -5.18 1.57
C TYR A 67 2.81 -4.38 2.12
N TRP A 68 3.74 -4.99 2.85
CA TRP A 68 4.86 -4.26 3.48
C TRP A 68 5.69 -3.44 2.49
N ALA A 69 6.01 -4.00 1.32
CA ALA A 69 6.80 -3.28 0.31
C ALA A 69 6.12 -1.98 -0.15
N THR A 70 4.85 -2.08 -0.56
CA THR A 70 4.06 -0.92 -0.99
C THR A 70 3.80 0.06 0.15
N ALA A 71 3.51 -0.44 1.34
CA ALA A 71 3.29 0.36 2.54
C ALA A 71 4.49 1.23 2.88
N ILE A 72 5.69 0.63 2.93
CA ILE A 72 6.92 1.34 3.26
C ILE A 72 7.27 2.36 2.17
N GLY A 73 7.18 1.94 0.91
CA GLY A 73 7.45 2.82 -0.24
C GLY A 73 6.59 4.08 -0.22
N LEU A 74 5.27 3.91 -0.15
CA LEU A 74 4.33 5.03 -0.18
C LEU A 74 4.35 5.86 1.12
N THR A 75 4.51 5.22 2.29
CA THR A 75 4.55 5.96 3.57
C THR A 75 5.84 6.78 3.68
N GLY A 76 6.99 6.18 3.36
CA GLY A 76 8.27 6.89 3.38
C GLY A 76 8.30 8.04 2.39
N TRP A 77 7.79 7.81 1.18
CA TRP A 77 7.64 8.85 0.18
C TRP A 77 6.69 9.96 0.63
N GLY A 78 5.48 9.61 1.09
CA GLY A 78 4.47 10.57 1.52
C GLY A 78 4.90 11.39 2.73
N LEU A 79 5.63 10.81 3.68
CA LEU A 79 6.22 11.55 4.80
C LEU A 79 7.19 12.62 4.31
N VAL A 80 8.08 12.29 3.38
CA VAL A 80 9.09 13.25 2.89
C VAL A 80 8.43 14.36 2.07
N VAL A 81 7.44 14.03 1.24
CA VAL A 81 6.64 15.02 0.50
C VAL A 81 5.88 15.94 1.46
N MET A 82 5.20 15.39 2.47
CA MET A 82 4.48 16.17 3.47
C MET A 82 5.42 17.10 4.25
N LEU A 83 6.60 16.61 4.67
CA LEU A 83 7.60 17.42 5.35
C LEU A 83 8.10 18.59 4.50
N PHE A 84 8.30 18.37 3.20
CA PHE A 84 8.76 19.38 2.24
C PHE A 84 7.72 20.49 2.01
N PHE A 85 6.45 20.14 1.88
CA PHE A 85 5.38 21.12 1.62
C PHE A 85 4.86 21.81 2.89
N GLU A 86 4.82 21.11 4.03
CA GLU A 86 4.12 21.61 5.24
C GLU A 86 5.06 22.10 6.35
N ILE A 87 6.21 21.44 6.56
CA ILE A 87 7.01 21.66 7.80
C ILE A 87 8.16 22.64 7.60
N ARG A 88 8.89 22.61 6.47
CA ARG A 88 9.86 23.65 6.10
C ARG A 88 10.06 23.68 4.59
N PRO A 89 10.13 24.88 3.97
CA PRO A 89 10.72 25.02 2.64
C PRO A 89 12.23 24.79 2.78
N VAL A 90 12.63 23.52 2.80
CA VAL A 90 14.05 23.18 2.66
C VAL A 90 14.38 23.43 1.20
N ASP A 91 15.38 24.27 0.94
CA ASP A 91 15.83 24.63 -0.41
C ASP A 91 16.60 23.47 -1.04
N VAL A 92 15.88 22.36 -1.27
CA VAL A 92 16.34 21.17 -1.97
C VAL A 92 15.53 21.10 -3.24
N ASP A 93 16.19 20.74 -4.34
CA ASP A 93 15.46 20.46 -5.57
C ASP A 93 14.41 19.36 -5.31
N GLY A 94 13.25 19.46 -5.96
CA GLY A 94 12.17 18.49 -5.75
C GLY A 94 12.68 17.06 -5.95
N ALA A 95 13.55 16.85 -6.94
CA ALA A 95 14.20 15.56 -7.21
C ALA A 95 14.96 15.00 -6.00
N GLY A 96 15.74 15.81 -5.28
CA GLY A 96 16.45 15.40 -4.06
C GLY A 96 15.52 14.99 -2.93
N THR A 97 14.40 15.69 -2.74
CA THR A 97 13.33 15.34 -1.78
C THR A 97 12.73 13.98 -2.13
N TYR A 98 12.42 13.74 -3.40
CA TYR A 98 11.90 12.45 -3.85
C TYR A 98 12.91 11.31 -3.68
N LEU A 99 14.18 11.56 -4.01
CA LEU A 99 15.25 10.58 -3.83
C LEU A 99 15.46 10.23 -2.35
N ALA A 100 15.35 11.21 -1.46
CA ALA A 100 15.42 11.00 -0.01
C ALA A 100 14.26 10.13 0.50
N GLY A 101 13.03 10.35 -0.01
CA GLY A 101 11.87 9.50 0.30
C GLY A 101 12.06 8.05 -0.13
N VAL A 102 12.57 7.84 -1.35
CA VAL A 102 12.91 6.49 -1.86
C VAL A 102 14.02 5.86 -1.03
N GLY A 103 15.09 6.60 -0.73
CA GLY A 103 16.20 6.12 0.10
C GLY A 103 15.74 5.70 1.49
N LEU A 104 14.89 6.50 2.13
CA LEU A 104 14.29 6.17 3.42
C LEU A 104 13.45 4.89 3.35
N ALA A 105 12.61 4.74 2.31
CA ALA A 105 11.83 3.53 2.12
C ALA A 105 12.71 2.28 1.96
N VAL A 106 13.82 2.36 1.23
CA VAL A 106 14.77 1.27 1.08
C VAL A 106 15.44 0.90 2.41
N VAL A 107 15.85 1.90 3.20
CA VAL A 107 16.45 1.67 4.54
C VAL A 107 15.44 1.00 5.47
N VAL A 108 14.21 1.50 5.54
CA VAL A 108 13.15 0.92 6.36
C VAL A 108 12.82 -0.50 5.93
N ALA A 109 12.79 -0.77 4.63
CA ALA A 109 12.61 -2.12 4.09
C ALA A 109 13.72 -3.07 4.54
N ALA A 110 14.98 -2.64 4.49
CA ALA A 110 16.11 -3.44 4.96
C ALA A 110 16.01 -3.74 6.46
N LEU A 111 15.62 -2.76 7.28
CA LEU A 111 15.41 -2.92 8.72
C LEU A 111 14.24 -3.85 9.05
N LEU A 112 13.16 -3.82 8.26
CA LEU A 112 12.03 -4.74 8.48
C LEU A 112 12.38 -6.16 8.05
N ARG A 113 13.13 -6.33 6.95
CA ARG A 113 13.66 -7.65 6.56
C ARG A 113 14.57 -8.26 7.60
N SER A 114 15.46 -7.48 8.21
CA SER A 114 16.33 -7.97 9.29
C SER A 114 15.53 -8.43 10.53
N ARG A 115 14.29 -7.95 10.69
CA ARG A 115 13.34 -8.38 11.72
C ARG A 115 12.38 -9.49 11.27
N GLY A 116 12.62 -10.09 10.10
CA GLY A 116 11.82 -11.22 9.58
C GLY A 116 10.55 -10.83 8.84
N PHE A 117 10.39 -9.56 8.45
CA PHE A 117 9.25 -9.13 7.64
C PHE A 117 9.43 -9.50 6.17
N GLN A 118 8.34 -9.94 5.52
CA GLN A 118 8.34 -10.27 4.09
C GLN A 118 8.15 -9.03 3.23
N VAL A 119 9.25 -8.31 3.00
CA VAL A 119 9.25 -7.16 2.09
C VAL A 119 9.74 -7.61 0.72
N SER A 120 8.86 -7.63 -0.28
CA SER A 120 9.19 -8.03 -1.67
C SER A 120 10.12 -7.04 -2.36
N ASP A 121 11.24 -7.51 -2.92
CA ASP A 121 12.13 -6.70 -3.77
C ASP A 121 11.44 -6.19 -5.02
N VAL A 122 10.67 -7.07 -5.68
CA VAL A 122 9.89 -6.71 -6.87
C VAL A 122 8.84 -5.66 -6.51
N GLY A 123 8.14 -5.83 -5.38
CA GLY A 123 7.15 -4.86 -4.91
C GLY A 123 7.75 -3.48 -4.60
N LEU A 124 8.93 -3.44 -3.99
CA LEU A 124 9.69 -2.20 -3.78
C LEU A 124 10.13 -1.58 -5.09
N GLY A 125 10.75 -2.38 -5.98
CA GLY A 125 11.19 -1.91 -7.29
C GLY A 125 10.06 -1.33 -8.13
N VAL A 126 8.89 -1.98 -8.14
CA VAL A 126 7.68 -1.48 -8.83
C VAL A 126 7.20 -0.18 -8.19
N THR A 127 7.18 -0.08 -6.86
CA THR A 127 6.75 1.15 -6.16
C THR A 127 7.68 2.32 -6.47
N ILE A 128 8.99 2.07 -6.47
CA ILE A 128 10.01 3.07 -6.80
C ILE A 128 9.91 3.48 -8.28
N ALA A 129 9.75 2.51 -9.19
CA ALA A 129 9.58 2.79 -10.61
C ALA A 129 8.30 3.61 -10.88
N ALA A 130 7.19 3.27 -10.23
CA ALA A 130 5.95 4.02 -10.34
C ALA A 130 6.11 5.47 -9.83
N ALA A 131 6.78 5.65 -8.68
CA ALA A 131 7.10 6.99 -8.18
C ALA A 131 7.99 7.76 -9.17
N GLY A 132 9.02 7.12 -9.73
CA GLY A 132 9.88 7.71 -10.76
C GLY A 132 9.13 8.11 -12.03
N ILE A 133 8.16 7.31 -12.48
CA ILE A 133 7.29 7.63 -13.62
C ILE A 133 6.42 8.84 -13.31
N VAL A 134 5.77 8.88 -12.13
CA VAL A 134 4.96 10.03 -11.69
C VAL A 134 5.80 11.31 -11.70
N LEU A 135 7.07 11.24 -11.26
CA LEU A 135 8.00 12.36 -11.29
C LEU A 135 8.46 12.75 -12.69
N ALA A 136 8.75 11.79 -13.55
CA ALA A 136 9.12 12.06 -14.94
C ALA A 136 7.97 12.75 -15.69
N LEU A 137 6.73 12.45 -15.32
CA LEU A 137 5.52 13.07 -15.84
C LEU A 137 5.14 14.37 -15.09
N SER A 138 5.96 14.81 -14.13
CA SER A 138 5.73 16.00 -13.32
C SER A 138 5.33 17.28 -14.10
N PRO A 139 5.86 17.53 -15.31
CA PRO A 139 5.47 18.69 -16.12
C PRO A 139 4.03 18.65 -16.68
N ARG A 140 3.33 17.51 -16.59
CA ARG A 140 1.92 17.32 -17.01
C ARG A 140 0.97 17.07 -15.84
N VAL A 141 1.39 17.46 -14.63
CA VAL A 141 0.81 17.01 -13.36
C VAL A 141 -0.60 17.51 -13.06
N SER A 142 -1.08 18.56 -13.74
CA SER A 142 -2.47 18.99 -13.58
C SER A 142 -3.49 17.89 -13.93
N GLU A 143 -3.11 16.91 -14.77
CA GLU A 143 -3.96 15.74 -15.09
C GLU A 143 -3.80 14.58 -14.10
N LEU A 144 -2.72 14.57 -13.31
CA LEU A 144 -2.39 13.53 -12.32
C LEU A 144 -2.69 13.97 -10.88
N GLU A 145 -2.99 15.24 -10.64
CA GLU A 145 -3.35 15.82 -9.34
C GLU A 145 -4.82 15.63 -8.96
N ASP A 146 -5.50 14.67 -9.58
CA ASP A 146 -6.86 14.32 -9.21
C ASP A 146 -6.86 13.31 -8.06
N GLY A 147 -7.09 13.79 -6.83
CA GLY A 147 -7.27 12.95 -5.65
C GLY A 147 -8.37 11.89 -5.82
N THR A 148 -9.44 12.20 -6.56
CA THR A 148 -10.55 11.27 -6.80
C THR A 148 -10.10 10.04 -7.58
N THR A 149 -9.20 10.19 -8.56
CA THR A 149 -8.64 9.06 -9.29
C THR A 149 -7.92 8.06 -8.36
N TYR A 150 -7.11 8.53 -7.42
CA TYR A 150 -6.42 7.65 -6.46
C TYR A 150 -7.38 7.07 -5.42
N ALA A 151 -8.42 7.82 -5.03
CA ALA A 151 -9.46 7.33 -4.14
C ALA A 151 -10.23 6.18 -4.80
N ILE A 152 -10.62 6.32 -6.07
CA ILE A 152 -11.26 5.27 -6.86
C ILE A 152 -10.34 4.05 -6.95
N ALA A 153 -9.06 4.23 -7.31
CA ALA A 153 -8.11 3.13 -7.42
C ALA A 153 -7.98 2.35 -6.09
N LEU A 154 -7.82 3.05 -4.97
CA LEU A 154 -7.74 2.43 -3.64
C LEU A 154 -9.06 1.74 -3.25
N GLY A 155 -10.19 2.36 -3.58
CA GLY A 155 -11.52 1.80 -3.37
C GLY A 155 -11.72 0.49 -4.13
N LEU A 156 -11.30 0.42 -5.39
CA LEU A 156 -11.34 -0.80 -6.21
C LEU A 156 -10.47 -1.92 -5.61
N VAL A 157 -9.27 -1.60 -5.12
CA VAL A 157 -8.43 -2.56 -4.38
C VAL A 157 -9.16 -3.06 -3.13
N GLY A 158 -9.83 -2.17 -2.40
CA GLY A 158 -10.63 -2.52 -1.24
C GLY A 158 -11.78 -3.47 -1.56
N LEU A 159 -12.60 -3.11 -2.56
CA LEU A 159 -13.73 -3.92 -3.02
C LEU A 159 -13.28 -5.30 -3.51
N TYR A 160 -12.17 -5.37 -4.25
CA TYR A 160 -11.59 -6.64 -4.67
C TYR A 160 -11.23 -7.54 -3.47
N ASN A 161 -10.61 -6.97 -2.43
CA ASN A 161 -10.24 -7.72 -1.23
C ASN A 161 -11.47 -8.19 -0.44
N VAL A 162 -12.48 -7.34 -0.28
CA VAL A 162 -13.76 -7.72 0.35
C VAL A 162 -14.44 -8.85 -0.43
N ALA A 163 -14.56 -8.71 -1.75
CA ALA A 163 -15.22 -9.71 -2.59
C ALA A 163 -14.49 -11.05 -2.55
N ALA A 164 -13.16 -11.04 -2.75
CA ALA A 164 -12.37 -12.27 -2.75
C ALA A 164 -12.38 -12.96 -1.37
N GLY A 165 -12.28 -12.21 -0.28
CA GLY A 165 -12.37 -12.75 1.08
C GLY A 165 -13.78 -13.29 1.40
N GLY A 166 -14.83 -12.55 1.03
CA GLY A 166 -16.22 -12.94 1.24
C GLY A 166 -16.63 -14.19 0.46
N ILE A 167 -16.14 -14.34 -0.79
CA ILE A 167 -16.35 -15.55 -1.60
C ILE A 167 -15.70 -16.76 -0.92
N ALA A 168 -14.46 -16.62 -0.44
CA ALA A 168 -13.75 -17.69 0.25
C ALA A 168 -14.46 -18.11 1.55
N LEU A 169 -14.84 -17.14 2.40
CA LEU A 169 -15.63 -17.42 3.62
C LEU A 169 -16.95 -18.14 3.31
N SER A 170 -17.63 -17.73 2.24
CA SER A 170 -18.89 -18.34 1.80
C SER A 170 -18.72 -19.76 1.27
N ARG A 171 -17.55 -20.10 0.71
CA ARG A 171 -17.21 -21.47 0.29
C ARG A 171 -16.91 -22.36 1.49
N ASP A 172 -16.12 -21.87 2.44
CA ASP A 172 -15.76 -22.61 3.64
C ASP A 172 -16.99 -22.96 4.49
N ARG A 173 -17.92 -22.01 4.64
CA ARG A 173 -19.20 -22.24 5.33
C ARG A 173 -20.05 -23.31 4.67
N ARG A 174 -20.09 -23.36 3.34
CA ARG A 174 -20.84 -24.37 2.57
C ARG A 174 -20.21 -25.75 2.69
N ALA A 175 -18.88 -25.84 2.65
CA ALA A 175 -18.18 -27.11 2.83
C ALA A 175 -18.33 -27.68 4.24
N ALA A 176 -18.49 -26.82 5.25
CA ALA A 176 -18.69 -27.21 6.64
C ALA A 176 -20.14 -27.60 6.98
N GLN A 177 -21.11 -27.36 6.10
CA GLN A 177 -22.50 -27.81 6.30
C GLN A 177 -22.64 -29.26 5.82
N PRO A 178 -22.96 -30.22 6.72
CA PRO A 178 -23.24 -31.59 6.30
C PRO A 178 -24.48 -31.62 5.40
N ALA A 179 -24.41 -32.40 4.31
CA ALA A 179 -25.56 -32.66 3.46
C ALA A 179 -26.69 -33.22 4.33
N ARG A 180 -27.79 -32.47 4.42
CA ARG A 180 -29.03 -32.92 5.08
C ARG A 180 -29.82 -33.81 4.14
#